data_AF-A0A1N6YKD5-F1
#
_entry.id   AF-A0A1N6YKD5-F1
#
_cell.length_a   1.000
_cell.length_b   1.000
_cell.length_c   1.000
_cell.angle_alpha   90.00
_cell.angle_beta   90.00
_cell.angle_gamma   90.00
#
_symmetry.space_group_name_H-M   'P 1'
#
loop_
_entity.id
_entity.type
_entity.pdbx_description
1 polymer ?
#
loop_
_entity_poly.entity_id
_entity_poly.type
_entity_poly.pdbx_seq_one_letter_code
_entity_poly.pdbx_strand_id
1 'polypeptide(L)'
;MNEENINEIVEKVFQKAKSICSKKSKHALSKHIAESTFVSSRTIERLYDKYLDKKEGVGEQNEHTINVLCQYLGYDSYADYVKQNGLYTTISNVEAQKNDKSKVGKDDYRIWKVLAVVSLIVVVGLILGLSEKHKETLCMTWKTDHFEKVACVAGTNESIIPLDEVRLRNFRKVEVDLITDFFDETTQMPLIWYYKSGGKMEYYTAPGKHPINGKTLKEITEHMVDTYVPLHTYKKNSFVE
;
A
#
# COMPACT_ATOMS: atom_id res chain seq x y z
N MET A 1 -39.32 15.65 20.97
CA MET A 1 -38.95 14.86 19.77
C MET A 1 -39.57 15.53 18.55
N ASN A 2 -38.92 15.52 17.38
CA ASN A 2 -39.44 16.16 16.16
C ASN A 2 -40.52 15.26 15.53
N GLU A 3 -41.70 15.81 15.22
CA GLU A 3 -42.84 15.07 14.68
C GLU A 3 -42.56 14.48 13.29
N GLU A 4 -41.73 15.15 12.47
CA GLU A 4 -41.31 14.65 11.15
C GLU A 4 -40.45 13.39 11.26
N ASN A 5 -39.50 13.38 12.20
CA ASN A 5 -38.66 12.21 12.46
C ASN A 5 -39.49 11.05 13.02
N ILE A 6 -40.47 11.33 13.88
CA ILE A 6 -41.38 10.31 14.40
C ILE A 6 -42.21 9.70 13.27
N ASN A 7 -42.71 10.51 12.33
CA ASN A 7 -43.42 10.02 11.15
C ASN A 7 -42.55 9.04 10.36
N GLU A 8 -41.31 9.42 10.04
CA GLU A 8 -40.37 8.59 9.30
C GLU A 8 -40.05 7.27 10.03
N ILE A 9 -39.84 7.32 11.35
CA ILE A 9 -39.61 6.13 12.17
C ILE A 9 -40.81 5.18 12.05
N VAL A 10 -42.03 5.69 12.21
CA VAL A 10 -43.25 4.87 12.15
C VAL A 10 -43.41 4.25 10.76
N GLU A 11 -43.18 5.00 9.69
CA GLU A 11 -43.20 4.46 8.32
C GLU A 11 -42.20 3.31 8.14
N LYS A 12 -40.94 3.50 8.57
CA LYS A 12 -39.88 2.48 8.49
C LYS A 12 -40.24 1.23 9.31
N VAL A 13 -40.81 1.39 10.50
CA VAL A 13 -41.25 0.27 11.35
C VAL A 13 -42.28 -0.58 10.61
N PHE A 14 -43.29 0.06 10.01
CA PHE A 14 -44.33 -0.66 9.27
C PHE A 14 -43.81 -1.25 7.96
N GLN A 15 -42.84 -0.62 7.29
CA GLN A 15 -42.17 -1.21 6.12
C GLN A 15 -41.39 -2.47 6.50
N LYS A 16 -40.62 -2.43 7.59
CA LYS A 16 -39.91 -3.60 8.13
C LYS A 16 -40.87 -4.71 8.53
N ALA A 17 -42.00 -4.39 9.17
CA ALA A 17 -43.02 -5.38 9.48
C ALA A 17 -43.66 -5.99 8.21
N LYS A 18 -43.90 -5.18 7.17
CA LYS A 18 -44.45 -5.63 5.88
C LYS A 18 -43.51 -6.57 5.11
N SER A 19 -42.19 -6.42 5.26
CA SER A 19 -41.23 -7.34 4.63
C SER A 19 -41.16 -8.70 5.32
N ILE A 20 -41.52 -8.76 6.62
CA ILE A 20 -41.47 -9.98 7.43
C ILE A 20 -42.83 -10.73 7.41
N CYS A 21 -43.95 -9.99 7.38
CA CYS A 21 -45.29 -10.57 7.46
C CYS A 21 -45.95 -10.76 6.09
N SER A 22 -46.46 -11.97 5.80
CA SER A 22 -47.26 -12.24 4.59
C SER A 22 -48.63 -11.53 4.59
N LYS A 23 -49.19 -11.25 5.78
CA LYS A 23 -50.45 -10.51 5.95
C LYS A 23 -50.17 -9.02 6.10
N LYS A 24 -50.80 -8.20 5.24
CA LYS A 24 -50.56 -6.74 5.15
C LYS A 24 -51.61 -5.88 5.85
N SER A 25 -52.54 -6.47 6.62
CA SER A 25 -53.57 -5.69 7.30
C SER A 25 -52.98 -4.89 8.46
N LYS A 26 -53.54 -3.71 8.73
CA LYS A 26 -53.16 -2.84 9.86
C LYS A 26 -53.07 -3.62 11.18
N HIS A 27 -54.10 -4.41 11.51
CA HIS A 27 -54.16 -5.21 12.73
C HIS A 27 -53.07 -6.30 12.77
N ALA A 28 -52.81 -6.99 11.65
CA ALA A 28 -51.78 -8.04 11.61
C ALA A 28 -50.36 -7.47 11.79
N LEU A 29 -50.06 -6.36 11.11
CA LEU A 29 -48.78 -5.67 11.23
C LEU A 29 -48.59 -5.11 12.64
N SER A 30 -49.63 -4.49 13.19
CA SER A 30 -49.59 -3.92 14.54
C SER A 30 -49.38 -4.98 15.61
N LYS A 31 -50.03 -6.14 15.46
CA LYS A 31 -49.82 -7.29 16.34
C LYS A 31 -48.39 -7.82 16.27
N HIS A 32 -47.83 -7.99 15.08
CA HIS A 32 -46.45 -8.47 14.92
C HIS A 32 -45.43 -7.51 15.55
N ILE A 33 -45.59 -6.20 15.31
CA ILE A 33 -44.72 -5.19 15.93
C ILE A 33 -44.87 -5.24 17.45
N ALA A 34 -46.09 -5.34 17.97
CA ALA A 34 -46.36 -5.43 19.40
C ALA A 34 -45.92 -6.75 20.07
N GLU A 35 -45.68 -7.82 19.31
CA GLU A 35 -45.05 -9.04 19.82
C GLU A 35 -43.53 -8.91 19.82
N SER A 36 -42.98 -8.17 18.86
CA SER A 36 -41.54 -7.91 18.72
C SER A 36 -41.06 -6.76 19.60
N THR A 37 -41.98 -5.93 20.09
CA THR A 37 -41.72 -4.74 20.91
C THR A 37 -42.62 -4.83 22.14
N PHE A 38 -42.16 -4.39 23.31
CA PHE A 38 -42.99 -4.39 24.53
C PHE A 38 -44.10 -3.30 24.51
N VAL A 39 -44.55 -2.88 23.32
CA VAL A 39 -45.56 -1.85 23.10
C VAL A 39 -46.89 -2.51 22.74
N SER A 40 -48.00 -2.03 23.31
CA SER A 40 -49.31 -2.63 23.04
C SER A 40 -49.73 -2.51 21.55
N SER A 41 -50.41 -3.53 21.02
CA SER A 41 -50.96 -3.51 19.64
C SER A 41 -51.84 -2.29 19.39
N ARG A 42 -52.61 -1.85 20.39
CA ARG A 42 -53.47 -0.66 20.31
C ARG A 42 -52.67 0.64 20.15
N THR A 43 -51.49 0.72 20.77
CA THR A 43 -50.59 1.86 20.61
C THR A 43 -50.01 1.88 19.19
N ILE A 44 -49.58 0.73 18.67
CA ILE A 44 -49.07 0.61 17.29
C ILE A 44 -50.14 0.97 16.25
N GLU A 45 -51.40 0.55 16.47
CA GLU A 45 -52.51 0.91 15.59
C GLU A 45 -52.81 2.41 15.60
N ARG A 46 -52.69 3.08 16.75
CA ARG A 46 -52.84 4.54 16.85
C ARG A 46 -51.73 5.28 16.12
N LEU A 47 -50.50 4.77 16.18
CA LEU A 47 -49.38 5.31 15.40
C LEU A 47 -49.64 5.16 13.90
N TYR A 48 -50.15 4.00 13.47
CA TYR A 48 -50.58 3.80 12.08
C TYR A 48 -51.65 4.81 11.67
N ASP A 49 -52.68 4.97 12.48
CA ASP A 49 -53.78 5.92 12.22
C ASP A 49 -53.27 7.37 12.08
N LYS A 50 -52.35 7.78 12.98
CA LYS A 50 -51.83 9.15 13.01
C LYS A 50 -50.88 9.43 11.85
N TYR A 51 -49.91 8.55 11.60
CA TYR A 51 -48.79 8.83 10.71
C TYR A 51 -49.00 8.30 9.28
N LEU A 52 -49.66 7.14 9.13
CA LEU A 52 -49.92 6.55 7.81
C LEU A 52 -51.30 6.93 7.26
N ASP A 53 -52.35 6.89 8.09
CA ASP A 53 -53.71 7.27 7.68
C ASP A 53 -54.01 8.77 7.88
N LYS A 54 -53.08 9.54 8.45
CA LYS A 54 -53.19 11.00 8.70
C LYS A 54 -54.46 11.42 9.45
N LYS A 55 -54.92 10.61 10.40
CA LYS A 55 -56.09 10.94 11.22
C LYS A 55 -55.74 11.99 12.26
N GLU A 56 -56.51 13.08 12.27
CA GLU A 56 -56.42 14.14 13.27
C GLU A 56 -57.03 13.69 14.62
N GLY A 57 -56.58 14.29 15.72
CA GLY A 57 -57.10 14.02 17.07
C GLY A 57 -56.45 12.87 17.83
N VAL A 58 -55.36 12.29 17.32
CA VAL A 58 -54.55 11.30 18.05
C VAL A 58 -53.46 12.01 18.87
N GLY A 59 -53.48 11.82 20.19
CA GLY A 59 -52.55 12.47 21.12
C GLY A 59 -51.07 12.14 20.90
N GLU A 60 -50.21 12.96 21.50
CA GLU A 60 -48.76 12.77 21.50
C GLU A 60 -48.35 11.42 22.09
N GLN A 61 -47.22 10.91 21.60
CA GLN A 61 -46.75 9.57 21.92
C GLN A 61 -45.62 9.66 22.93
N ASN A 62 -45.62 8.73 23.88
CA ASN A 62 -44.60 8.66 24.92
C ASN A 62 -43.21 8.46 24.29
N GLU A 63 -42.22 9.20 24.78
CA GLU A 63 -40.80 9.05 24.42
C GLU A 63 -40.31 7.61 24.52
N HIS A 64 -40.75 6.89 25.55
CA HIS A 64 -40.43 5.47 25.70
C HIS A 64 -40.89 4.63 24.50
N THR A 65 -42.10 4.88 24.00
CA THR A 65 -42.64 4.18 22.81
C THR A 65 -41.75 4.42 21.61
N ILE A 66 -41.35 5.68 21.36
CA ILE A 66 -40.52 6.03 20.20
C ILE A 66 -39.14 5.40 20.30
N ASN A 67 -38.53 5.37 21.49
CA ASN A 67 -37.24 4.69 21.70
C ASN A 67 -37.32 3.19 21.41
N VAL A 68 -38.37 2.51 21.87
CA VAL A 68 -38.57 1.07 21.60
C VAL A 68 -38.77 0.81 20.10
N LEU A 69 -39.43 1.72 19.38
CA LEU A 69 -39.56 1.62 17.92
C LEU A 69 -38.23 1.82 17.19
N CYS A 70 -37.38 2.72 17.67
CA CYS A 70 -36.02 2.88 17.15
C CYS A 70 -35.20 1.60 17.34
N GLN A 71 -35.32 0.94 18.50
CA GLN A 71 -34.70 -0.35 18.78
C GLN A 71 -35.20 -1.46 17.86
N TYR A 72 -36.50 -1.49 17.57
CA TYR A 72 -37.05 -2.40 16.57
C TYR A 72 -36.43 -2.20 15.19
N LEU A 73 -36.05 -0.97 14.83
CA LEU A 73 -35.33 -0.67 13.58
C LEU A 73 -33.83 -0.98 13.64
N GLY A 74 -33.27 -1.18 14.83
CA GLY A 74 -31.84 -1.47 15.05
C GLY A 74 -31.01 -0.29 15.56
N TYR A 75 -31.65 0.78 16.02
CA TYR A 75 -30.99 1.94 16.64
C TYR A 75 -31.10 1.87 18.17
N ASP A 76 -30.13 2.43 18.88
CA ASP A 76 -30.12 2.34 20.36
C ASP A 76 -31.24 3.17 21.01
N SER A 77 -31.56 4.32 20.42
CA SER A 77 -32.59 5.25 20.90
C SER A 77 -33.02 6.23 19.80
N TYR A 78 -34.02 7.08 20.08
CA TYR A 78 -34.38 8.19 19.22
C TYR A 78 -33.22 9.17 19.00
N ALA A 79 -32.38 9.41 20.01
CA ALA A 79 -31.22 10.28 19.86
C ALA A 79 -30.19 9.69 18.89
N ASP A 80 -29.98 8.37 18.94
CA ASP A 80 -29.11 7.65 18.01
C ASP A 80 -29.66 7.68 16.57
N TYR A 81 -30.98 7.45 16.41
CA TYR A 81 -31.65 7.60 15.12
C TYR A 81 -31.43 8.98 14.49
N VAL A 82 -31.65 10.06 15.26
CA VAL A 82 -31.47 11.43 14.77
C VAL A 82 -30.01 11.69 14.43
N LYS A 83 -29.07 11.18 15.22
CA LYS A 83 -27.63 11.33 14.95
C LYS A 83 -27.24 10.67 13.63
N GLN A 84 -27.66 9.42 13.40
CA GLN A 84 -27.32 8.67 12.19
C GLN A 84 -28.02 9.24 10.94
N ASN A 85 -29.29 9.65 11.04
CA ASN A 85 -29.98 10.29 9.93
C ASN A 85 -29.47 11.72 9.65
N GLY A 86 -29.03 12.47 10.65
CA GLY A 86 -28.38 13.77 10.46
C GLY A 86 -27.01 13.67 9.78
N LEU A 87 -26.26 12.60 10.07
CA LEU A 87 -25.03 12.24 9.35
C LEU A 87 -25.34 11.85 7.89
N TYR A 88 -26.38 11.05 7.65
CA TYR A 88 -26.83 10.72 6.29
C TYR A 88 -27.25 11.97 5.50
N THR A 89 -28.05 12.88 6.06
CA THR A 89 -28.43 14.13 5.39
C THR A 89 -27.21 15.00 5.08
N THR A 90 -26.20 15.02 5.95
CA THR A 90 -24.94 15.73 5.68
C THR A 90 -24.18 15.09 4.53
N ILE A 91 -24.08 13.76 4.49
CA ILE A 91 -23.42 13.01 3.41
C ILE A 91 -24.19 13.16 2.08
N SER A 92 -25.52 13.03 2.10
CA SER A 92 -26.38 13.23 0.93
C SER A 92 -26.37 14.67 0.43
N ASN A 93 -26.21 15.68 1.30
CA ASN A 93 -26.05 17.07 0.88
C ASN A 93 -24.66 17.34 0.27
N VAL A 94 -23.61 16.65 0.75
CA VAL A 94 -22.29 16.64 0.12
C VAL A 94 -22.34 15.96 -1.26
N GLU A 95 -23.17 14.93 -1.43
CA GLU A 95 -23.40 14.25 -2.71
C GLU A 95 -24.35 15.04 -3.64
N ALA A 96 -25.33 15.77 -3.11
CA ALA A 96 -26.27 16.59 -3.88
C ALA A 96 -25.60 17.87 -4.44
N GLN A 97 -24.60 18.43 -3.74
CA GLN A 97 -23.77 19.52 -4.29
C GLN A 97 -22.84 19.07 -5.44
N LYS A 98 -22.72 17.76 -5.71
CA LYS A 98 -22.04 17.23 -6.91
C LYS A 98 -22.96 17.04 -8.12
N ASN A 99 -24.27 17.30 -8.01
CA ASN A 99 -25.24 17.08 -9.08
C ASN A 99 -26.13 18.32 -9.35
N ASP A 100 -25.54 19.49 -9.57
CA ASP A 100 -26.18 20.49 -10.45
C ASP A 100 -25.61 20.31 -11.87
N LYS A 101 -26.25 19.43 -12.65
CA LYS A 101 -26.11 19.48 -14.10
C LYS A 101 -26.96 20.65 -14.59
N SER A 102 -26.30 21.81 -14.64
CA SER A 102 -26.45 22.73 -15.76
C SER A 102 -26.69 21.93 -17.05
N LYS A 103 -27.70 22.32 -17.82
CA LYS A 103 -27.97 21.80 -19.16
C LYS A 103 -26.68 21.94 -19.99
N VAL A 104 -25.94 20.84 -20.11
CA VAL A 104 -24.65 20.77 -20.82
C VAL A 104 -24.85 21.22 -22.26
N GLY A 105 -24.48 22.47 -22.54
CA GLY A 105 -24.25 22.93 -23.90
C GLY A 105 -23.07 22.18 -24.50
N LYS A 106 -23.02 22.05 -25.83
CA LYS A 106 -21.93 21.34 -26.54
C LYS A 106 -20.52 21.82 -26.14
N ASP A 107 -20.40 23.04 -25.63
CA ASP A 107 -19.15 23.64 -25.18
C ASP A 107 -18.69 23.11 -23.80
N ASP A 108 -19.64 22.80 -22.90
CA ASP A 108 -19.35 22.23 -21.57
C ASP A 108 -18.83 20.80 -21.64
N TYR A 109 -19.27 20.01 -22.63
CA TYR A 109 -18.77 18.65 -22.87
C TYR A 109 -17.31 18.64 -23.33
N ARG A 110 -16.87 19.67 -24.06
CA ARG A 110 -15.46 19.83 -24.46
C ARG A 110 -14.60 20.20 -23.26
N ILE A 111 -15.08 21.09 -22.40
CA ILE A 111 -14.38 21.50 -21.18
C ILE A 111 -14.26 20.33 -20.20
N TRP A 112 -15.33 19.53 -20.01
CA TRP A 112 -15.26 18.34 -19.15
C TRP A 112 -14.32 17.26 -19.70
N LYS A 113 -14.27 17.07 -21.03
CA LYS A 113 -13.25 16.17 -21.63
C LYS A 113 -11.83 16.64 -21.34
N VAL A 114 -11.56 17.93 -21.46
CA VAL A 114 -10.23 18.49 -21.16
C VAL A 114 -9.91 18.32 -19.67
N LEU A 115 -10.85 18.62 -18.77
CA LEU A 115 -10.65 18.43 -17.32
C LEU A 115 -10.45 16.96 -16.93
N ALA A 116 -11.16 16.03 -17.57
CA ALA A 116 -10.99 14.59 -17.34
C ALA A 116 -9.60 14.12 -17.82
N VAL A 117 -9.13 14.60 -18.97
CA VAL A 117 -7.78 14.29 -19.48
C VAL A 117 -6.70 14.90 -18.60
N VAL A 118 -6.86 16.16 -18.17
CA VAL A 118 -5.90 16.82 -17.26
C VAL A 118 -5.87 16.12 -15.90
N SER A 119 -7.02 15.74 -15.36
CA SER A 119 -7.10 14.96 -14.11
C SER A 119 -6.41 13.60 -14.25
N LEU A 120 -6.60 12.90 -15.37
CA LEU A 120 -5.91 11.65 -15.65
C LEU A 120 -4.39 11.84 -15.74
N ILE A 121 -3.93 12.93 -16.38
CA ILE A 121 -2.50 13.29 -16.47
C ILE A 121 -1.93 13.60 -15.08
N VAL A 122 -2.67 14.32 -14.22
CA VAL A 122 -2.24 14.63 -12.85
C VAL A 122 -2.18 13.36 -12.00
N VAL A 123 -3.16 12.46 -12.12
CA VAL A 123 -3.17 11.17 -11.41
C VAL A 123 -2.03 10.28 -11.87
N VAL A 124 -1.78 10.19 -13.18
CA VAL A 124 -0.63 9.44 -13.73
C VAL A 124 0.69 10.08 -13.26
N GLY A 125 0.80 11.41 -13.28
CA GLY A 125 1.96 12.14 -12.78
C GLY A 125 2.20 11.93 -11.28
N LEU A 126 1.14 11.84 -10.47
CA LEU A 126 1.22 11.50 -9.05
C LEU A 126 1.64 10.04 -8.84
N ILE A 127 1.11 9.09 -9.61
CA ILE A 127 1.50 7.67 -9.52
C ILE A 127 2.98 7.49 -9.89
N LEU A 128 3.43 8.14 -10.97
CA LEU A 128 4.83 8.09 -11.40
C LEU A 128 5.74 8.84 -10.40
N GLY A 129 5.32 10.02 -9.92
CA GLY A 129 6.08 10.82 -8.96
C GLY A 129 6.17 10.22 -7.56
N LEU A 130 5.19 9.40 -7.15
CA LEU A 130 5.24 8.64 -5.89
C LEU A 130 6.02 7.33 -6.03
N SER A 131 6.24 6.82 -7.24
CA SER A 131 6.99 5.57 -7.47
C SER A 131 8.50 5.70 -7.25
N GLU A 132 9.03 6.92 -7.03
CA GLU A 132 10.47 7.13 -6.85
C GLU A 132 10.96 7.06 -5.40
N LYS A 133 10.07 7.03 -4.39
CA LYS A 133 10.47 7.32 -3.00
C LYS A 133 10.85 6.15 -2.09
N HIS A 134 10.95 4.93 -2.60
CA HIS A 134 11.51 3.82 -1.81
C HIS A 134 12.37 2.88 -2.67
N LYS A 135 13.49 3.39 -3.19
CA LYS A 135 14.65 2.53 -3.38
C LYS A 135 15.39 2.54 -2.05
N GLU A 136 15.32 1.45 -1.30
CA GLU A 136 16.31 1.25 -0.25
C GLU A 136 17.68 1.34 -0.89
N THR A 137 18.44 2.39 -0.56
CA THR A 137 19.81 2.50 -1.01
C THR A 137 20.56 1.38 -0.31
N LEU A 138 20.81 0.28 -1.03
CA LEU A 138 21.65 -0.80 -0.55
C LEU A 138 23.12 -0.35 -0.68
N CYS A 139 23.95 -0.78 0.25
CA CYS A 139 25.39 -0.55 0.23
C CYS A 139 26.14 -1.88 0.12
N MET A 140 27.44 -1.78 -0.08
CA MET A 140 28.34 -2.92 -0.03
C MET A 140 29.66 -2.57 0.66
N THR A 141 30.33 -3.57 1.21
CA THR A 141 31.64 -3.43 1.84
C THR A 141 32.58 -4.55 1.42
N TRP A 142 33.88 -4.28 1.44
CA TRP A 142 34.91 -5.26 1.09
C TRP A 142 35.23 -6.15 2.29
N LYS A 143 35.09 -7.47 2.11
CA LYS A 143 35.42 -8.50 3.09
C LYS A 143 36.46 -9.44 2.50
N THR A 144 37.66 -9.42 3.07
CA THR A 144 38.81 -10.31 2.74
C THR A 144 39.21 -10.31 1.26
N ASP A 145 38.38 -10.90 0.40
CA ASP A 145 38.56 -11.16 -1.01
C ASP A 145 37.36 -10.78 -1.91
N HIS A 146 36.24 -10.29 -1.38
CA HIS A 146 35.09 -9.90 -2.21
C HIS A 146 34.22 -8.81 -1.57
N PHE A 147 33.23 -8.31 -2.31
CA PHE A 147 32.22 -7.40 -1.78
C PHE A 147 30.99 -8.15 -1.26
N GLU A 148 30.45 -7.71 -0.13
CA GLU A 148 29.19 -8.20 0.44
C GLU A 148 28.16 -7.08 0.57
N LYS A 149 26.87 -7.40 0.42
CA LYS A 149 25.77 -6.45 0.60
C LYS A 149 25.59 -6.14 2.09
N VAL A 150 25.45 -4.85 2.42
CA VAL A 150 25.23 -4.37 3.79
C VAL A 150 24.26 -3.19 3.81
N ALA A 151 23.72 -2.88 4.99
CA ALA A 151 22.97 -1.66 5.21
C ALA A 151 23.90 -0.42 5.13
N CYS A 152 23.41 0.68 4.57
CA CYS A 152 24.14 1.95 4.54
C CYS A 152 24.13 2.63 5.92
N VAL A 153 24.93 2.14 6.86
CA VAL A 153 25.06 2.73 8.20
C VAL A 153 26.25 3.68 8.24
N ALA A 154 26.02 4.94 8.60
CA ALA A 154 27.09 5.90 8.80
C ALA A 154 27.80 5.66 10.15
N GLY A 155 29.14 5.76 10.18
CA GLY A 155 29.91 5.76 11.44
C GLY A 155 30.66 4.46 11.78
N THR A 156 30.70 3.48 10.89
CA THR A 156 31.59 2.31 11.04
C THR A 156 33.00 2.62 10.52
N ASN A 157 34.04 2.01 11.10
CA ASN A 157 35.41 2.04 10.56
C ASN A 157 35.57 1.23 9.25
N GLU A 158 34.50 0.57 8.80
CA GLU A 158 34.47 -0.16 7.54
C GLU A 158 34.21 0.77 6.36
N SER A 159 34.90 0.52 5.23
CA SER A 159 34.65 1.23 3.98
C SER A 159 33.33 0.75 3.37
N ILE A 160 32.25 1.48 3.63
CA ILE A 160 30.92 1.24 3.08
C ILE A 160 30.73 2.17 1.87
N ILE A 161 30.43 1.58 0.72
CA ILE A 161 30.20 2.31 -0.54
C ILE A 161 28.82 1.96 -1.11
N PRO A 162 28.24 2.82 -1.99
CA PRO A 162 26.99 2.51 -2.67
C PRO A 162 27.06 1.18 -3.41
N LEU A 163 25.96 0.41 -3.40
CA LEU A 163 25.90 -0.88 -4.09
C LEU A 163 26.10 -0.69 -5.60
N ASP A 164 27.12 -1.36 -6.13
CA ASP A 164 27.35 -1.55 -7.56
C ASP A 164 27.24 -3.06 -7.82
N GLU A 165 26.16 -3.48 -8.49
CA GLU A 165 25.88 -4.90 -8.69
C GLU A 165 26.89 -5.60 -9.59
N VAL A 166 27.47 -4.88 -10.57
CA VAL A 166 28.47 -5.45 -11.48
C VAL A 166 29.74 -5.72 -10.69
N ARG A 167 30.17 -4.74 -9.90
CA ARG A 167 31.35 -4.87 -9.05
C ARG A 167 31.14 -5.91 -7.96
N LEU A 168 29.96 -5.97 -7.34
CA LEU A 168 29.62 -6.98 -6.33
C LEU A 168 29.79 -8.41 -6.88
N ARG A 169 29.30 -8.67 -8.10
CA ARG A 169 29.32 -10.02 -8.69
C ARG A 169 30.69 -10.42 -9.22
N ASN A 170 31.39 -9.47 -9.86
CA ASN A 170 32.54 -9.77 -10.70
C ASN A 170 33.89 -9.41 -10.06
N PHE A 171 33.93 -8.56 -9.02
CA PHE A 171 35.18 -8.07 -8.44
C PHE A 171 35.58 -8.90 -7.22
N ARG A 172 36.53 -9.81 -7.40
CA ARG A 172 37.09 -10.68 -6.36
C ARG A 172 38.61 -10.61 -6.39
N LYS A 173 39.25 -10.75 -5.22
CA LYS A 173 40.68 -10.99 -5.08
C LYS A 173 40.91 -12.50 -5.22
N VAL A 174 41.90 -12.89 -6.01
CA VAL A 174 42.19 -14.29 -6.30
C VAL A 174 43.67 -14.59 -6.11
N GLU A 175 43.96 -15.83 -5.76
CA GLU A 175 45.29 -16.40 -5.92
C GLU A 175 45.38 -16.97 -7.34
N VAL A 176 46.52 -16.79 -8.00
CA VAL A 176 46.75 -17.23 -9.38
C VAL A 176 47.97 -18.12 -9.44
N ASP A 177 47.99 -19.00 -10.42
CA ASP A 177 49.08 -19.93 -10.74
C ASP A 177 49.21 -20.09 -12.27
N LEU A 178 50.09 -21.00 -12.71
CA LEU A 178 50.36 -21.21 -14.14
C LEU A 178 49.18 -21.75 -14.95
N ILE A 179 48.19 -22.37 -14.30
CA ILE A 179 47.01 -22.92 -14.97
C ILE A 179 45.84 -21.93 -14.96
N THR A 180 46.03 -20.74 -14.40
CA THR A 180 45.02 -19.69 -14.40
C THR A 180 44.90 -19.09 -15.79
N ASP A 181 43.67 -18.97 -16.29
CA ASP A 181 43.37 -18.30 -17.55
C ASP A 181 43.52 -16.78 -17.39
N PHE A 182 44.66 -16.23 -17.79
CA PHE A 182 44.94 -14.78 -17.69
C PHE A 182 44.34 -13.95 -18.83
N PHE A 183 44.08 -14.58 -19.97
CA PHE A 183 43.59 -13.93 -21.18
C PHE A 183 42.48 -14.78 -21.79
N ASP A 184 41.47 -14.10 -22.34
CA ASP A 184 40.42 -14.75 -23.11
C ASP A 184 40.99 -15.35 -24.39
N GLU A 185 40.76 -16.64 -24.64
CA GLU A 185 41.38 -17.37 -25.75
C GLU A 185 41.05 -16.75 -27.13
N THR A 186 39.85 -16.18 -27.27
CA THR A 186 39.36 -15.66 -28.55
C THR A 186 39.76 -14.21 -28.77
N THR A 187 39.53 -13.36 -27.76
CA THR A 187 39.70 -11.91 -27.86
C THR A 187 41.08 -11.43 -27.41
N GLN A 188 41.86 -12.29 -26.74
CA GLN A 188 43.15 -11.96 -26.12
C GLN A 188 43.05 -10.83 -25.09
N MET A 189 41.85 -10.54 -24.58
CA MET A 189 41.63 -9.54 -23.56
C MET A 189 42.01 -10.08 -22.17
N PRO A 190 42.56 -9.25 -21.28
CA PRO A 190 42.91 -9.68 -19.93
C PRO A 190 41.67 -10.06 -19.14
N LEU A 191 41.73 -11.23 -18.49
CA LEU A 191 40.72 -11.72 -17.53
C LEU A 191 41.10 -11.38 -16.08
N ILE A 192 42.35 -10.96 -15.86
CA ILE A 192 42.91 -10.64 -14.54
C ILE A 192 43.49 -9.24 -14.52
N TRP A 193 43.27 -8.54 -13.41
CA TRP A 193 43.87 -7.26 -13.08
C TRP A 193 44.74 -7.41 -11.85
N TYR A 194 45.76 -6.57 -11.71
CA TYR A 194 46.69 -6.65 -10.60
C TYR A 194 46.98 -5.30 -9.94
N TYR A 195 47.41 -5.37 -8.69
CA TYR A 195 48.02 -4.26 -7.96
C TYR A 195 49.35 -4.71 -7.35
N LYS A 196 50.40 -3.91 -7.57
CA LYS A 196 51.75 -4.16 -7.05
C LYS A 196 52.10 -3.13 -5.98
N SER A 197 52.49 -3.60 -4.79
CA SER A 197 52.98 -2.73 -3.71
C SER A 197 54.05 -3.43 -2.89
N GLY A 198 55.20 -2.78 -2.70
CA GLY A 198 56.30 -3.33 -1.90
C GLY A 198 56.79 -4.70 -2.36
N GLY A 199 56.76 -4.98 -3.67
CA GLY A 199 57.16 -6.27 -4.24
C GLY A 199 56.10 -7.38 -4.15
N LYS A 200 54.99 -7.16 -3.44
CA LYS A 200 53.87 -8.09 -3.38
C LYS A 200 52.86 -7.80 -4.49
N MET A 201 52.34 -8.87 -5.08
CA MET A 201 51.31 -8.83 -6.12
C MET A 201 49.98 -9.26 -5.52
N GLU A 202 48.92 -8.55 -5.90
CA GLU A 202 47.55 -8.93 -5.65
C GLU A 202 46.80 -8.98 -6.97
N TYR A 203 45.97 -10.00 -7.16
CA TYR A 203 45.26 -10.25 -8.41
C TYR A 203 43.75 -10.19 -8.19
N TYR A 204 43.03 -9.74 -9.22
CA TYR A 204 41.61 -9.45 -9.17
C TYR A 204 40.92 -9.85 -10.47
N THR A 205 39.68 -10.31 -10.38
CA THR A 205 38.89 -10.84 -11.52
C THR A 205 38.17 -9.76 -12.35
N ALA A 206 38.30 -8.48 -11.99
CA ALA A 206 37.64 -7.39 -12.69
C ALA A 206 38.45 -6.08 -12.59
N PRO A 207 38.28 -5.17 -13.57
CA PRO A 207 38.90 -3.84 -13.51
C PRO A 207 38.30 -3.02 -12.37
N GLY A 208 39.05 -2.01 -11.92
CA GLY A 208 38.53 -1.03 -10.98
C GLY A 208 39.58 -0.45 -10.05
N LYS A 209 39.13 -0.02 -8.87
CA LYS A 209 40.00 0.50 -7.81
C LYS A 209 40.22 -0.57 -6.74
N HIS A 210 41.43 -0.62 -6.22
CA HIS A 210 41.78 -1.44 -5.07
C HIS A 210 40.86 -1.10 -3.88
N PRO A 211 40.23 -2.09 -3.23
CA PRO A 211 39.19 -1.86 -2.24
C PRO A 211 39.67 -1.14 -0.97
N ILE A 212 40.94 -1.35 -0.58
CA ILE A 212 41.55 -0.73 0.61
C ILE A 212 42.20 0.64 0.30
N ASN A 213 43.11 0.71 -0.68
CA ASN A 213 43.90 1.93 -0.93
C ASN A 213 43.36 2.83 -2.05
N GLY A 214 42.30 2.42 -2.75
CA GLY A 214 41.63 3.22 -3.78
C GLY A 214 42.40 3.44 -5.09
N LYS A 215 43.61 2.90 -5.24
CA LYS A 215 44.40 3.03 -6.47
C LYS A 215 43.82 2.15 -7.58
N THR A 216 43.94 2.61 -8.82
CA THR A 216 43.49 1.87 -10.00
C THR A 216 44.30 0.59 -10.18
N LEU A 217 43.61 -0.52 -10.42
CA LEU A 217 44.22 -1.79 -10.80
C LEU A 217 44.71 -1.72 -12.24
N LYS A 218 45.79 -2.45 -12.54
CA LYS A 218 46.37 -2.54 -13.89
C LYS A 218 45.93 -3.83 -14.56
N GLU A 219 45.67 -3.77 -15.85
CA GLU A 219 45.49 -4.97 -16.68
C GLU A 219 46.76 -5.82 -16.63
N ILE A 220 46.59 -7.14 -16.50
CA ILE A 220 47.71 -8.05 -16.56
C ILE A 220 48.25 -8.14 -17.99
N THR A 221 49.57 -8.33 -18.12
CA THR A 221 50.25 -8.52 -19.40
C THR A 221 51.06 -9.82 -19.35
N GLU A 222 51.36 -10.40 -20.51
CA GLU A 222 52.17 -11.63 -20.60
C GLU A 222 53.48 -11.50 -19.81
N HIS A 223 54.20 -10.39 -19.97
CA HIS A 223 55.42 -10.11 -19.22
C HIS A 223 55.21 -10.14 -17.69
N MET A 224 54.07 -9.64 -17.21
CA MET A 224 53.74 -9.66 -15.79
C MET A 224 53.41 -11.07 -15.29
N VAL A 225 52.78 -11.90 -16.12
CA VAL A 225 52.56 -13.33 -15.82
C VAL A 225 53.90 -14.02 -15.68
N ASP A 226 54.76 -13.95 -16.70
CA ASP A 226 56.06 -14.63 -16.74
C ASP A 226 57.01 -14.23 -15.60
N THR A 227 56.95 -12.96 -15.18
CA THR A 227 57.89 -12.43 -14.18
C THR A 227 57.43 -12.68 -12.74
N TYR A 228 56.12 -12.71 -12.48
CA TYR A 228 55.59 -12.65 -11.12
C TYR A 228 54.70 -13.82 -10.72
N VAL A 229 54.16 -14.60 -11.67
CA VAL A 229 53.32 -15.75 -11.34
C VAL A 229 54.26 -16.93 -11.02
N PRO A 230 54.18 -17.50 -9.80
CA PRO A 230 55.08 -18.56 -9.40
C PRO A 230 54.82 -19.83 -10.21
N LEU A 231 55.90 -20.47 -10.67
CA LEU A 231 55.82 -21.70 -11.45
C LEU A 231 55.27 -22.90 -10.63
N HIS A 232 55.32 -22.81 -9.30
CA HIS A 232 54.95 -23.89 -8.39
C HIS A 232 54.20 -23.34 -7.18
N THR A 233 52.97 -23.79 -6.97
CA THR A 233 52.18 -23.46 -5.78
C THR A 233 52.59 -24.42 -4.67
N TYR A 234 53.54 -24.03 -3.80
CA TYR A 234 53.92 -24.84 -2.64
C TYR A 234 52.75 -24.89 -1.64
N LYS A 235 51.94 -25.96 -1.69
CA LYS A 235 50.95 -26.28 -0.66
C LYS A 235 51.64 -27.13 0.40
N LYS A 236 51.97 -26.54 1.54
CA LYS A 236 52.59 -27.24 2.69
C LYS A 236 51.79 -28.48 3.14
N ASN A 237 50.47 -28.46 2.94
CA ASN A 237 49.57 -29.56 3.30
C ASN A 237 49.55 -30.72 2.30
N SER A 238 50.22 -30.59 1.15
CA SER A 238 50.30 -31.66 0.14
C SER A 238 51.39 -32.69 0.42
N PHE A 239 52.23 -32.48 1.46
CA PHE A 239 53.33 -33.36 1.84
C PHE A 239 53.12 -34.05 3.20
N VAL A 240 51.87 -34.22 3.63
CA VAL A 240 51.59 -35.00 4.84
C VAL A 240 51.48 -36.48 4.42
N GLU A 241 52.48 -37.25 4.82
CA GLU A 241 52.52 -38.72 4.81
C GLU A 241 51.73 -39.29 6.00
#